data_AF-A0A832FPD9-F1
#
_entry.id   AF-A0A832FPD9-F1
#
_cell.length_a   1.000
_cell.length_b   1.000
_cell.length_c   1.000
_cell.angle_alpha   90.00
_cell.angle_beta   90.00
_cell.angle_gamma   90.00
#
_symmetry.space_group_name_H-M   'P 1'
#
loop_
_entity.id
_entity.type
_entity.pdbx_description
1 polymer ?
#
loop_
_entity_poly.entity_id
_entity_poly.type
_entity_poly.pdbx_seq_one_letter_code
_entity_poly.pdbx_strand_id
1 'polypeptide(L)'
;MTLVSALGVSFVLKDYVASAIAGLIFRRVRHIRPNTRRKVMTNPVIKGDVVEIGWFRTTLKEVGDGERLPSVHTGRILKLPNFFLFNNPLVIYGETITDEVVAYIEAENFDPRCIELMREAIEEEGAQSHRSGCFSEGELLHSPRNFRK
;
A
#
# COMPACT_ATOMS: atom_id res chain seq x y z
N MET A 1 -47.95 -4.61 8.16
CA MET A 1 -47.30 -4.59 6.82
C MET A 1 -46.29 -3.45 6.64
N THR A 2 -46.51 -2.25 7.20
CA THR A 2 -45.61 -1.08 7.03
C THR A 2 -44.19 -1.27 7.60
N LEU A 3 -44.05 -1.94 8.74
CA LEU A 3 -42.75 -2.18 9.39
C LEU A 3 -41.82 -3.07 8.56
N VAL A 4 -42.37 -4.12 7.94
CA VAL A 4 -41.62 -5.02 7.06
C VAL A 4 -41.16 -4.27 5.79
N SER A 5 -42.02 -3.43 5.23
CA SER A 5 -41.66 -2.57 4.10
C SER A 5 -40.56 -1.57 4.45
N ALA A 6 -40.64 -0.94 5.63
CA ALA A 6 -39.63 0.00 6.10
C ALA A 6 -38.26 -0.68 6.34
N LEU A 7 -38.25 -1.89 6.88
CA LEU A 7 -37.03 -2.69 7.05
C LEU A 7 -36.42 -3.08 5.70
N GLY A 8 -37.25 -3.46 4.72
CA GLY A 8 -36.80 -3.76 3.36
C GLY A 8 -36.12 -2.57 2.69
N VAL A 9 -36.74 -1.38 2.77
CA VAL A 9 -36.16 -0.14 2.21
C VAL A 9 -34.85 0.23 2.91
N SER A 10 -34.81 0.15 4.24
CA SER A 10 -33.62 0.48 5.02
C SER A 10 -32.44 -0.44 4.69
N PHE A 11 -32.70 -1.73 4.50
CA PHE A 11 -31.68 -2.71 4.16
C PHE A 11 -31.03 -2.42 2.81
N VAL A 12 -31.80 -1.96 1.82
CA VAL A 12 -31.27 -1.59 0.50
C VAL A 12 -30.47 -0.29 0.58
N LEU A 13 -30.94 0.69 1.36
CA LEU A 13 -30.34 2.03 1.39
C LEU A 13 -29.05 2.08 2.22
N LYS A 14 -28.84 1.14 3.14
CA LYS A 14 -27.72 1.15 4.11
C LYS A 14 -26.35 1.36 3.43
N ASP A 15 -26.09 0.69 2.31
CA ASP A 15 -24.79 0.73 1.65
C ASP A 15 -24.57 2.04 0.88
N TYR A 16 -25.64 2.64 0.38
CA TYR A 16 -25.61 3.96 -0.25
C TYR A 16 -25.36 5.06 0.77
N VAL A 17 -26.05 5.00 1.93
CA VAL A 17 -25.83 5.94 3.04
C VAL A 17 -24.42 5.79 3.59
N ALA A 18 -23.97 4.57 3.85
CA ALA A 18 -22.60 4.30 4.29
C ALA A 18 -21.57 4.83 3.29
N SER A 19 -21.81 4.65 1.98
CA SER A 19 -20.94 5.19 0.94
C SER A 19 -20.89 6.72 0.93
N ALA A 20 -22.04 7.38 1.11
CA ALA A 20 -22.12 8.84 1.15
C ALA A 20 -21.34 9.40 2.35
N ILE A 21 -21.53 8.81 3.53
CA ILE A 21 -20.82 9.19 4.76
C ILE A 21 -19.32 8.94 4.60
N ALA A 22 -18.91 7.77 4.12
CA ALA A 22 -17.50 7.47 3.85
C ALA A 22 -16.88 8.46 2.85
N GLY A 23 -17.59 8.80 1.78
CA GLY A 23 -17.16 9.80 0.81
C GLY A 23 -16.99 11.20 1.42
N LEU A 24 -17.89 11.61 2.30
CA LEU A 24 -17.77 12.86 3.04
C LEU A 24 -16.54 12.86 3.95
N ILE A 25 -16.30 11.76 4.68
CA ILE A 25 -15.14 11.59 5.56
C ILE A 25 -13.84 11.66 4.74
N PHE A 26 -13.73 10.92 3.63
CA PHE A 26 -12.53 10.92 2.80
C PHE A 26 -12.16 12.31 2.31
N ARG A 27 -13.14 13.12 1.92
CA ARG A 27 -12.91 14.51 1.50
C ARG A 27 -12.50 15.42 2.66
N ARG A 28 -13.05 15.19 3.86
CA ARG A 28 -12.77 16.04 5.03
C ARG A 28 -11.43 15.75 5.69
N VAL A 29 -11.05 14.48 5.77
CA VAL A 29 -9.85 14.01 6.48
C VAL A 29 -8.60 14.03 5.58
N ARG A 30 -8.77 13.98 4.25
CA ARG A 30 -7.69 14.08 3.24
C ARG A 30 -6.57 13.02 3.39
N HIS A 31 -6.83 11.88 4.03
CA HIS A 31 -5.91 10.73 4.06
C HIS A 31 -5.78 10.05 2.69
N ILE A 32 -6.87 10.04 1.93
CA ILE A 32 -6.91 9.60 0.54
C ILE A 32 -6.89 10.87 -0.31
N ARG A 33 -5.85 11.06 -1.10
CA ARG A 33 -5.72 12.19 -2.04
C ARG A 33 -5.68 11.65 -3.46
N PRO A 34 -6.13 12.44 -4.45
CA PRO A 34 -5.85 12.14 -5.84
C PRO A 34 -4.35 11.98 -6.07
N ASN A 35 -4.00 11.14 -7.04
CA ASN A 35 -2.63 10.78 -7.43
C ASN A 35 -1.80 10.08 -6.35
N THR A 36 -2.41 9.58 -5.29
CA THR A 36 -1.69 8.74 -4.32
C THR A 36 -1.98 7.26 -4.53
N ARG A 37 -0.92 6.44 -4.48
CA ARG A 37 -1.02 4.99 -4.58
C ARG A 37 -1.57 4.38 -3.32
N ARG A 38 -2.55 3.49 -3.45
CA ARG A 38 -3.21 2.79 -2.34
C ARG A 38 -3.33 1.31 -2.67
N LYS A 39 -3.11 0.47 -1.66
CA LYS A 39 -3.36 -0.97 -1.73
C LYS A 39 -4.41 -1.34 -0.70
N VAL A 40 -5.56 -1.80 -1.20
CA VAL A 40 -6.68 -2.27 -0.40
C VAL A 40 -6.42 -3.73 -0.07
N MET A 41 -6.32 -4.05 1.21
CA MET A 41 -6.00 -5.40 1.69
C MET A 41 -7.24 -6.30 1.65
N THR A 42 -7.66 -6.64 0.44
CA THR A 42 -8.78 -7.55 0.15
C THR A 42 -8.28 -8.83 -0.50
N ASN A 43 -9.14 -9.84 -0.61
CA ASN A 43 -8.87 -11.05 -1.40
C ASN A 43 -9.81 -11.07 -2.61
N PRO A 44 -9.35 -10.82 -3.85
CA PRO A 44 -7.97 -10.50 -4.27
C PRO A 44 -7.55 -9.08 -3.90
N VAL A 45 -6.24 -8.86 -3.83
CA VAL A 45 -5.68 -7.57 -3.42
C VAL A 45 -5.86 -6.54 -4.54
N ILE A 46 -6.33 -5.35 -4.17
CA ILE A 46 -6.54 -4.26 -5.13
C ILE A 46 -5.48 -3.20 -4.90
N LYS A 47 -4.59 -3.00 -5.86
CA LYS A 47 -3.59 -1.94 -5.83
C LYS A 47 -3.86 -0.95 -6.96
N GLY A 48 -3.79 0.35 -6.67
CA GLY A 48 -4.03 1.36 -7.68
C GLY A 48 -3.83 2.79 -7.20
N ASP A 49 -3.77 3.70 -8.17
CA ASP A 49 -3.62 5.13 -7.93
C ASP A 49 -4.99 5.79 -7.89
N VAL A 50 -5.23 6.62 -6.87
CA VAL A 50 -6.51 7.31 -6.72
C VAL A 50 -6.64 8.38 -7.80
N VAL A 51 -7.66 8.28 -8.65
CA VAL A 51 -7.95 9.28 -9.67
C VAL A 51 -8.90 10.34 -9.12
N GLU A 52 -9.99 9.90 -8.49
CA GLU A 52 -11.06 10.79 -8.03
C GLU A 52 -11.80 10.19 -6.83
N ILE A 53 -12.21 11.05 -5.89
CA ILE A 53 -13.04 10.68 -4.74
C ILE A 53 -14.44 11.29 -4.93
N GLY A 54 -15.36 10.46 -5.42
CA GLY A 54 -16.77 10.79 -5.59
C GLY A 54 -17.57 10.64 -4.29
N TRP A 55 -18.86 11.00 -4.35
CA TRP A 55 -19.74 10.99 -3.17
C TRP A 55 -20.04 9.57 -2.70
N PHE A 56 -20.24 8.65 -3.64
CA PHE A 56 -20.55 7.25 -3.33
C PHE A 56 -19.44 6.29 -3.72
N ARG A 57 -18.59 6.67 -4.67
CA ARG A 57 -17.56 5.81 -5.23
C ARG A 57 -16.26 6.56 -5.40
N THR A 58 -15.16 5.85 -5.24
CA THR A 58 -13.80 6.31 -5.52
C THR A 58 -13.29 5.58 -6.76
N THR A 59 -12.65 6.33 -7.64
CA THR A 59 -12.05 5.82 -8.87
C THR A 59 -10.56 5.58 -8.65
N LEU A 60 -10.11 4.36 -8.89
CA LEU A 60 -8.70 3.97 -8.86
C LEU A 60 -8.24 3.53 -10.26
N LYS A 61 -7.03 3.88 -10.65
CA LYS A 61 -6.34 3.30 -11.81
C LYS A 61 -5.52 2.10 -11.32
N GLU A 62 -5.88 0.91 -11.77
CA GLU A 62 -5.27 -0.33 -11.28
C GLU A 62 -3.79 -0.42 -11.64
N VAL A 63 -3.03 -0.96 -10.70
CA VAL A 63 -1.59 -1.19 -10.76
C VAL A 63 -1.34 -2.64 -10.40
N GLY A 64 -0.47 -3.31 -11.16
CA GLY A 64 -0.09 -4.69 -10.89
C GLY A 64 0.49 -4.87 -9.49
N ASP A 65 0.05 -5.95 -8.83
CA ASP A 65 0.52 -6.37 -7.50
C ASP A 65 1.21 -7.76 -7.54
N GLY A 66 1.63 -8.20 -8.73
CA GLY A 66 2.31 -9.48 -8.94
C GLY A 66 3.81 -9.32 -9.21
N GLU A 67 4.57 -10.39 -8.99
CA GLU A 67 6.04 -10.43 -9.13
C GLU A 67 6.55 -10.03 -10.51
N ARG A 68 5.76 -10.29 -11.57
CA ARG A 68 6.17 -10.03 -12.96
C ARG A 68 5.91 -8.61 -13.45
N LEU A 69 5.03 -7.86 -12.78
CA LEU A 69 4.67 -6.48 -13.16
C LEU A 69 4.42 -5.63 -11.91
N PRO A 70 5.40 -5.51 -10.99
CA PRO A 70 5.25 -4.67 -9.83
C PRO A 70 5.11 -3.21 -10.30
N SER A 71 4.11 -2.52 -9.80
CA SER A 71 3.99 -1.05 -9.95
C SER A 71 3.68 -0.53 -11.37
N VAL A 72 3.43 -1.41 -12.35
CA VAL A 72 2.99 -1.04 -13.70
C VAL A 72 1.47 -0.91 -13.76
N HIS A 73 0.97 0.10 -14.47
CA HIS A 73 -0.47 0.25 -14.70
C HIS A 73 -1.02 -0.85 -15.61
N THR A 74 -2.10 -1.52 -15.19
CA THR A 74 -2.77 -2.54 -16.02
C THR A 74 -3.66 -1.92 -17.10
N GLY A 75 -3.93 -0.62 -17.01
CA GLY A 75 -4.87 0.11 -17.87
C GLY A 75 -6.33 0.02 -17.42
N ARG A 76 -6.64 -0.78 -16.38
CA ARG A 76 -8.01 -0.90 -15.86
C ARG A 76 -8.34 0.24 -14.91
N ILE A 77 -9.58 0.73 -15.01
CA ILE A 77 -10.14 1.73 -14.10
C ILE A 77 -11.15 1.03 -13.19
N LEU A 78 -10.91 1.08 -11.89
CA LEU A 78 -11.75 0.48 -10.87
C LEU A 78 -12.61 1.57 -10.22
N LYS A 79 -13.93 1.34 -10.16
CA LYS A 79 -14.86 2.21 -9.43
C LYS A 79 -15.36 1.48 -8.20
N LEU A 80 -14.83 1.83 -7.04
CA LEU A 80 -15.13 1.15 -5.78
C LEU A 80 -16.10 1.98 -4.94
N PRO A 81 -17.12 1.37 -4.32
CA PRO A 81 -17.94 2.04 -3.32
C PRO A 81 -17.10 2.56 -2.15
N ASN A 82 -17.42 3.75 -1.65
CA ASN A 82 -16.64 4.35 -0.57
C ASN A 82 -16.73 3.54 0.74
N PHE A 83 -17.89 2.92 1.02
CA PHE A 83 -18.04 2.06 2.20
C PHE A 83 -17.10 0.85 2.15
N PHE A 84 -16.82 0.33 0.94
CA PHE A 84 -15.89 -0.78 0.75
C PHE A 84 -14.47 -0.38 1.12
N LEU A 85 -14.01 0.80 0.67
CA LEU A 85 -12.70 1.31 1.04
C LEU A 85 -12.59 1.66 2.52
N PHE A 86 -13.70 2.08 3.15
CA PHE A 86 -13.74 2.43 4.56
C PHE A 86 -13.65 1.20 5.47
N ASN A 87 -14.26 0.09 5.07
CA ASN A 87 -14.31 -1.14 5.85
C ASN A 87 -13.08 -2.04 5.69
N ASN A 88 -12.24 -1.78 4.68
CA ASN A 88 -11.05 -2.58 4.41
C ASN A 88 -9.78 -1.82 4.80
N PRO A 89 -8.71 -2.52 5.25
CA PRO A 89 -7.44 -1.88 5.53
C PRO A 89 -6.84 -1.29 4.25
N LEU A 90 -6.33 -0.06 4.35
CA LEU A 90 -5.65 0.63 3.26
C LEU A 90 -4.18 0.81 3.58
N VAL A 91 -3.32 0.26 2.74
CA VAL A 91 -1.89 0.55 2.73
C VAL A 91 -1.66 1.83 1.93
N ILE A 92 -1.03 2.79 2.60
CA ILE A 92 -0.70 4.12 2.08
C ILE A 92 0.77 4.07 1.66
N TYR A 93 1.03 4.07 0.37
CA TYR A 93 2.38 4.33 -0.13
C TYR A 93 2.63 5.83 -0.01
N GLY A 94 3.76 6.18 0.62
CA GLY A 94 4.26 7.56 0.68
C GLY A 94 4.92 7.99 -0.62
N GLU A 95 5.43 9.21 -0.64
CA GLU A 95 6.25 9.74 -1.75
C GLU A 95 7.63 9.08 -1.79
N THR A 96 8.15 8.69 -0.62
CA THR A 96 9.41 7.96 -0.49
C THR A 96 9.13 6.46 -0.50
N ILE A 97 9.81 5.74 -1.38
CA ILE A 97 9.83 4.28 -1.38
C ILE A 97 11.13 3.86 -0.71
N THR A 98 11.03 3.02 0.32
CA THR A 98 12.18 2.33 0.90
C THR A 98 12.26 0.95 0.29
N ASP A 99 13.39 0.62 -0.29
CA ASP A 99 13.67 -0.70 -0.85
C ASP A 99 14.84 -1.35 -0.12
N GLU A 100 14.92 -2.67 -0.19
CA GLU A 100 16.00 -3.46 0.39
C GLU A 100 16.87 -4.02 -0.74
N VAL A 101 18.14 -3.63 -0.76
CA VAL A 101 19.12 -4.16 -1.71
C VAL A 101 19.95 -5.21 -0.99
N VAL A 102 19.96 -6.43 -1.52
CA VAL A 102 20.75 -7.55 -1.00
C VAL A 102 21.77 -7.96 -2.04
N ALA A 103 23.04 -7.91 -1.68
CA ALA A 103 24.14 -8.40 -2.50
C ALA A 103 24.75 -9.64 -1.83
N TYR A 104 24.88 -10.72 -2.59
CA TYR A 104 25.53 -11.94 -2.14
C TYR A 104 27.02 -11.87 -2.49
N ILE A 105 27.88 -12.12 -1.51
CA ILE A 105 29.33 -12.14 -1.69
C ILE A 105 29.83 -13.49 -1.19
N GLU A 106 30.54 -14.22 -2.06
CA GLU A 106 31.26 -15.42 -1.66
C GLU A 106 32.63 -15.00 -1.09
N ALA A 107 32.73 -14.95 0.25
CA ALA A 107 33.98 -14.62 0.92
C ALA A 107 34.13 -15.45 2.20
N GLU A 108 35.33 -16.01 2.42
CA GLU A 108 35.66 -16.72 3.67
C GLU A 108 35.71 -15.78 4.88
N ASN A 109 36.13 -14.52 4.64
CA ASN A 109 36.13 -13.45 5.63
C ASN A 109 35.48 -12.20 5.03
N PHE A 110 34.53 -11.63 5.75
CA PHE A 110 33.86 -10.41 5.32
C PHE A 110 34.80 -9.20 5.49
N ASP A 111 35.07 -8.48 4.40
CA ASP A 111 35.71 -7.17 4.47
C ASP A 111 34.65 -6.11 4.85
N PRO A 112 34.77 -5.45 6.02
CA PRO A 112 33.85 -4.38 6.43
C PRO A 112 33.73 -3.25 5.40
N ARG A 113 34.74 -3.06 4.55
CA ARG A 113 34.73 -2.05 3.49
C ARG A 113 33.63 -2.27 2.46
N CYS A 114 33.14 -3.50 2.29
CA CYS A 114 32.01 -3.79 1.40
C CYS A 114 30.74 -3.02 1.78
N ILE A 115 30.52 -2.76 3.08
CA ILE A 115 29.36 -1.98 3.55
C ILE A 115 29.46 -0.53 3.07
N GLU A 116 30.66 0.05 3.16
CA GLU A 116 30.88 1.44 2.72
C GLU A 116 30.82 1.56 1.20
N LEU A 117 31.41 0.62 0.45
CA LEU A 117 31.31 0.60 -1.01
C LEU A 117 29.86 0.48 -1.48
N MET A 118 29.05 -0.33 -0.80
CA MET A 118 27.62 -0.45 -1.10
C MET A 118 26.87 0.85 -0.78
N ARG A 119 27.19 1.51 0.34
CA ARG A 119 26.61 2.81 0.69
C ARG A 119 26.97 3.87 -0.35
N GLU A 120 28.23 3.96 -0.74
CA GLU A 120 28.72 4.89 -1.76
C GLU A 120 28.01 4.66 -3.09
N ALA A 121 27.90 3.41 -3.56
CA ALA A 121 27.20 3.08 -4.80
C ALA A 121 25.70 3.48 -4.77
N ILE A 122 25.02 3.30 -3.64
CA ILE A 122 23.61 3.72 -3.47
C ILE A 122 23.49 5.25 -3.51
N GLU A 123 24.41 5.96 -2.88
CA GLU A 123 24.45 7.42 -2.85
C GLU A 123 24.80 8.01 -4.23
N GLU A 124 25.70 7.37 -5.00
CA GLU A 124 26.04 7.76 -6.37
C GLU A 124 24.83 7.68 -7.32
N GLU A 125 23.96 6.67 -7.13
CA GLU A 125 22.69 6.54 -7.87
C GLU A 125 21.59 7.52 -7.37
N GLY A 126 21.92 8.39 -6.42
CA GLY A 126 21.02 9.42 -5.90
C GLY A 126 19.99 8.92 -4.90
N ALA A 127 20.16 7.71 -4.35
CA ALA A 127 19.31 7.16 -3.30
C ALA A 127 19.93 7.39 -1.91
N GLN A 128 19.09 7.47 -0.87
CA GLN A 128 19.55 7.64 0.50
C GLN A 128 19.63 6.30 1.22
N SER A 129 20.81 5.92 1.73
CA SER A 129 20.95 4.75 2.60
C SER A 129 20.49 5.07 4.03
N HIS A 130 19.62 4.22 4.60
CA HIS A 130 19.16 4.35 5.98
C HIS A 130 19.81 3.35 6.93
N ARG A 131 20.15 2.15 6.42
CA ARG A 131 20.77 1.07 7.18
C ARG A 131 21.54 0.15 6.24
N SER A 132 22.84 0.03 6.47
CA SER A 132 23.71 -0.93 5.79
C SER A 132 24.28 -1.91 6.81
N GLY A 133 24.37 -3.20 6.47
CA GLY A 133 24.86 -4.24 7.37
C GLY A 133 25.21 -5.51 6.61
N CYS A 134 25.99 -6.40 7.25
CA CYS A 134 26.29 -7.73 6.74
C CYS A 134 25.51 -8.76 7.56
N PHE A 135 24.96 -9.76 6.87
CA PHE A 135 24.30 -10.89 7.51
C PHE A 135 24.95 -12.18 7.02
N SER A 136 25.42 -12.99 7.96
CA SER A 136 25.88 -14.35 7.67
C SER A 136 24.69 -15.29 7.63
N GLU A 137 24.74 -16.32 6.77
CA GLU A 137 23.66 -17.30 6.57
C GLU A 137 23.17 -17.96 7.89
N GLY A 138 23.99 -17.97 8.94
CA GLY A 138 23.64 -18.47 10.28
C GLY A 138 22.82 -17.52 11.18
N GLU A 139 22.76 -16.21 10.90
CA GLU A 139 22.04 -15.22 11.72
C GLU A 139 20.62 -14.89 11.23
N LEU A 140 20.30 -15.24 9.98
CA LEU A 140 18.98 -15.01 9.36
C LEU A 140 17.82 -15.73 10.07
N LEU A 141 18.11 -16.71 10.93
CA LEU A 141 17.09 -17.43 11.71
C LEU A 141 16.65 -16.70 13.01
N HIS A 142 17.37 -15.65 13.43
CA HIS A 142 17.10 -14.93 14.68
C HIS A 142 17.07 -13.40 14.50
N SER A 143 16.25 -12.88 13.57
CA SER A 143 15.90 -11.46 13.62
C SER A 143 14.78 -11.22 14.65
N PRO A 144 15.01 -10.48 15.75
CA PRO A 144 13.94 -10.09 16.65
C PRO A 144 13.09 -9.04 15.92
N ARG A 145 11.84 -9.40 15.63
CA ARG A 145 10.75 -8.50 15.28
C ARG A 145 10.56 -7.45 16.39
N ASN A 146 11.38 -6.41 16.41
CA ASN A 146 11.15 -5.23 17.25
C ASN A 146 10.51 -4.14 16.39
N PHE A 147 9.20 -4.30 16.17
CA PHE A 147 8.32 -3.18 15.88
C PHE A 147 8.30 -2.27 17.12
N ARG A 148 8.91 -1.08 17.04
CA ARG A 148 8.55 -0.01 17.98
C ARG A 148 7.16 0.50 17.61
N LYS A 149 6.31 0.57 18.64
CA LYS A 149 4.93 1.06 18.63
C LYS A 149 4.83 2.50 18.12
#